data_AF-A0A9Q0Y7B4-F1
#
_entry.id   AF-A0A9Q0Y7B4-F1
#
_cell.length_a   1.000
_cell.length_b   1.000
_cell.length_c   1.000
_cell.angle_alpha   90.00
_cell.angle_beta   90.00
_cell.angle_gamma   90.00
#
_symmetry.space_group_name_H-M   'P 1'
#
loop_
_entity.id
_entity.type
_entity.pdbx_description
1 polymer ?
#
loop_
_entity_poly.entity_id
_entity_poly.type
_entity_poly.pdbx_seq_one_letter_code
_entity_poly.pdbx_strand_id
1 'polypeptide(L)' 'ILSGCTHLGQVYADRDVWKPEPCQICVCDQGSVLCDDIICDEQDLDCPNPEIPFGECCPVCPQPTTPS' A
#
# COMPACT_ATOMS: atom_id res chain seq x y z
N ILE A 1 22.69 5.80 -17.44
CA ILE A 1 21.27 6.03 -17.78
C ILE A 1 20.50 5.28 -16.71
N LEU A 2 19.74 5.97 -15.85
CA LEU A 2 18.84 5.28 -14.93
C LEU A 2 17.74 4.64 -15.78
N SER A 3 17.60 3.32 -15.73
CA SER A 3 16.55 2.59 -16.43
C SER A 3 15.23 2.77 -15.66
N GLY A 4 14.31 3.57 -16.21
CA GLY A 4 12.95 3.71 -15.69
C GLY A 4 12.07 2.51 -16.06
N CYS A 5 10.91 2.42 -15.43
CA CYS A 5 9.93 1.36 -15.62
C CYS A 5 8.67 1.88 -16.32
N THR A 6 7.91 0.98 -16.94
CA THR A 6 6.55 1.27 -17.44
C THR A 6 5.59 0.24 -16.87
N HIS A 7 4.57 0.71 -16.16
CA HIS A 7 3.56 -0.15 -15.53
C HIS A 7 2.17 0.47 -15.72
N LEU A 8 1.21 -0.32 -16.19
CA LEU A 8 -0.18 0.12 -16.46
C LEU A 8 -0.28 1.40 -17.32
N GLY A 9 0.65 1.59 -18.26
CA GLY A 9 0.70 2.77 -19.13
C GLY A 9 1.29 4.04 -18.48
N GLN A 10 1.76 3.95 -17.24
CA GLN A 10 2.47 5.02 -16.54
C GLN A 10 3.98 4.75 -16.53
N VAL A 11 4.78 5.82 -16.53
CA VAL A 11 6.24 5.76 -16.49
C VAL A 11 6.72 6.12 -15.09
N TYR A 12 7.64 5.33 -14.56
CA TYR A 12 8.23 5.48 -13.24
C TYR A 12 9.75 5.58 -13.36
N ALA A 13 10.37 6.45 -12.56
CA ALA A 13 11.81 6.52 -12.44
C ALA A 13 12.36 5.31 -11.69
N ASP A 14 13.66 5.02 -11.87
CA ASP A 14 14.34 4.03 -11.04
C ASP A 14 14.18 4.40 -9.56
N ARG A 15 13.87 3.40 -8.72
CA ARG A 15 13.56 3.52 -7.29
C ARG A 15 12.23 4.19 -6.93
N ASP A 16 11.39 4.54 -7.90
CA ASP A 16 10.02 4.94 -7.60
C ASP A 16 9.26 3.81 -6.92
N VAL A 17 8.47 4.17 -5.91
CA VAL A 17 7.57 3.26 -5.18
C VAL A 17 6.15 3.80 -5.33
N TRP A 18 5.22 2.94 -5.72
CA TRP A 18 3.81 3.33 -5.91
C TRP A 18 2.86 2.21 -5.49
N LYS A 19 1.61 2.59 -5.23
CA LYS A 19 0.50 1.66 -4.95
C LYS A 19 -0.51 1.72 -6.09
N PRO A 20 -0.53 0.74 -7.02
CA PRO A 20 -1.54 0.73 -8.09
C PRO A 20 -2.95 0.46 -7.55
N GLU A 21 -3.05 -0.24 -6.42
CA GLU A 21 -4.25 -0.51 -5.64
C GLU A 21 -3.91 -0.50 -4.14
N PRO A 22 -4.89 -0.35 -3.23
CA PRO A 22 -4.60 -0.19 -1.80
C PRO A 22 -3.75 -1.30 -1.19
N CYS A 23 -3.93 -2.54 -1.66
CA CYS A 23 -3.28 -3.75 -1.15
C CYS A 23 -2.06 -4.22 -1.95
N GLN A 24 -1.53 -3.41 -2.87
CA GLN A 24 -0.35 -3.78 -3.63
C GLN A 24 0.66 -2.64 -3.60
N ILE A 25 1.93 -2.98 -3.42
CA ILE A 25 3.03 -2.02 -3.49
C ILE A 25 4.01 -2.48 -4.56
N CYS A 26 4.40 -1.55 -5.43
CA CYS A 26 5.36 -1.80 -6.49
C CYS A 26 6.56 -0.87 -6.36
N VAL A 27 7.72 -1.36 -6.79
CA VAL A 27 8.96 -0.60 -6.92
C VAL A 27 9.55 -0.79 -8.31
N CYS A 28 10.10 0.27 -8.87
CA CYS A 28 10.95 0.18 -10.05
C CYS A 28 12.39 -0.11 -9.60
N ASP A 29 12.92 -1.28 -9.95
CA ASP A 29 14.33 -1.61 -9.73
C ASP A 29 15.01 -1.80 -11.09
N GLN A 30 15.79 -0.79 -11.49
CA GLN A 30 16.67 -0.81 -12.66
C GLN A 30 15.96 -1.21 -13.97
N GLY A 31 14.70 -0.81 -14.14
CA GLY A 31 13.88 -1.09 -15.33
C GLY A 31 12.96 -2.31 -15.18
N SER A 32 13.00 -3.00 -14.05
CA SER A 32 12.07 -4.07 -13.70
C SER A 32 11.05 -3.58 -12.67
N VAL A 33 9.77 -3.89 -12.91
CA VAL A 33 8.70 -3.61 -11.94
C VAL A 33 8.59 -4.81 -11.01
N LEU A 34 8.80 -4.59 -9.71
CA LEU A 34 8.63 -5.60 -8.67
C LEU A 34 7.43 -5.19 -7.81
N CYS A 35 6.42 -6.05 -7.73
CA CYS A 35 5.23 -5.80 -6.91
C CYS A 35 5.08 -6.88 -5.85
N ASP A 36 4.56 -6.48 -4.69
CA ASP A 36 4.23 -7.37 -3.59
C ASP A 36 2.86 -7.00 -3.02
N ASP A 37 2.17 -8.01 -2.49
CA ASP A 37 0.83 -7.86 -1.94
C ASP A 37 0.92 -7.59 -0.43
N ILE A 38 0.12 -6.64 0.05
CA ILE A 38 0.05 -6.28 1.47
C ILE A 38 -0.84 -7.30 2.17
N ILE A 39 -0.23 -8.08 3.07
CA ILE A 39 -0.94 -9.01 3.95
C ILE A 39 -1.17 -8.32 5.29
N CYS A 40 -2.44 -8.18 5.67
CA CYS A 40 -2.82 -7.55 6.93
C CYS A 40 -2.70 -8.53 8.09
N ASP A 41 -2.16 -8.06 9.22
CA ASP A 41 -2.15 -8.84 10.45
C ASP A 41 -3.48 -8.63 11.20
N GLU A 42 -4.42 -9.53 10.95
CA GLU A 42 -5.75 -9.47 11.59
C GLU A 42 -5.75 -10.02 13.03
N GLN A 43 -4.65 -10.64 13.48
CA GLN A 43 -4.59 -11.30 14.78
C GLN A 43 -4.64 -10.32 15.97
N ASP A 44 -4.25 -9.06 15.75
CA ASP A 44 -4.23 -8.01 16.77
C ASP A 44 -5.49 -7.12 16.80
N LEU A 45 -6.45 -7.36 15.89
CA LEU A 45 -7.69 -6.58 15.81
C LEU A 45 -8.78 -7.15 16.74
N ASP A 46 -8.72 -6.79 18.02
CA ASP A 46 -9.77 -7.11 19.01
C ASP A 46 -10.71 -5.90 19.22
N CYS A 47 -11.53 -5.59 18.22
CA CYS A 47 -12.54 -4.54 18.33
C CYS A 47 -13.86 -4.87 17.61
N PRO A 48 -15.00 -4.38 18.10
CA PRO A 48 -16.32 -4.79 17.59
C PRO A 48 -16.67 -4.24 16.21
N ASN A 49 -15.91 -3.27 15.68
CA ASN A 49 -16.16 -2.68 14.35
C ASN A 49 -14.85 -2.16 13.73
N PRO A 50 -14.00 -3.04 13.20
CA PRO A 50 -12.84 -2.62 12.42
C PRO A 50 -13.29 -1.96 11.12
N GLU A 51 -12.61 -0.88 10.72
CA GLU A 51 -12.92 -0.12 9.51
C GLU A 51 -11.68 -0.05 8.62
N ILE A 52 -11.87 -0.14 7.30
CA ILE A 52 -10.78 0.07 6.33
C ILE A 52 -10.83 1.53 5.85
N PRO A 53 -9.85 2.37 6.20
CA PRO A 53 -9.81 3.76 5.75
C PRO A 53 -9.75 3.86 4.22
N PHE A 54 -10.29 4.94 3.66
CA PHE A 54 -10.27 5.16 2.21
C PHE A 54 -8.83 5.18 1.68
N GLY A 55 -8.52 4.27 0.75
CA GLY A 55 -7.20 4.15 0.13
C GLY A 55 -6.22 3.25 0.89
N GLU A 56 -6.60 2.69 2.02
CA GLU A 56 -5.78 1.73 2.78
C GLU A 56 -6.20 0.29 2.50
N CYS A 57 -5.25 -0.64 2.67
CA CYS A 57 -5.54 -2.07 2.54
C CYS A 57 -6.14 -2.64 3.82
N CYS A 58 -5.56 -2.28 4.96
CA CYS A 58 -5.80 -3.00 6.20
C CYS A 58 -6.84 -2.33 7.09
N PRO A 59 -7.66 -3.13 7.79
CA PRO A 59 -8.59 -2.61 8.77
C PRO A 59 -7.86 -2.02 9.98
N VAL A 60 -8.45 -0.99 10.57
CA VAL A 60 -8.01 -0.38 11.82
C VAL A 60 -9.18 -0.34 12.81
N CYS A 61 -8.87 -0.44 14.10
CA CYS A 61 -9.87 -0.19 15.13
C CYS A 61 -10.08 1.33 15.28
N PRO A 62 -11.34 1.81 15.24
CA PRO A 62 -11.63 3.20 15.51
C PRO A 62 -11.19 3.54 16.94
N GLN A 63 -10.26 4.49 17.09
CA GLN A 63 -9.89 5.03 18.40
C GLN A 63 -11.13 5.64 19.04
N PRO A 64 -11.41 5.41 20.34
CA PRO A 64 -12.46 6.15 21.01
C PRO A 64 -12.13 7.64 20.89
N THR A 65 -13.05 8.42 20.30
CA THR A 65 -12.95 9.87 20.21
C THR A 65 -13.11 10.50 21.60
N THR A 66 -12.14 10.30 22.49
CA THR A 66 -11.98 11.15 23.67
C THR A 66 -11.09 12.31 23.24
N PRO A 67 -11.61 13.55 23.15
CA PRO A 67 -10.75 14.71 22.97
C PRO A 67 -9.85 14.81 24.21
N SER A 68 -8.54 14.83 23.99
CA SER A 68 -7.57 15.23 25.01
C SER A 68 -7.72 16.70 25.37
#